data_AF-A0A1D8RR81-F1
#
_entry.id   AF-A0A1D8RR81-F1
#
_cell.length_a   1.000
_cell.length_b   1.000
_cell.length_c   1.000
_cell.angle_alpha   90.00
_cell.angle_beta   90.00
_cell.angle_gamma   90.00
#
_symmetry.space_group_name_H-M   'P 1'
#
loop_
_entity.id
_entity.type
_entity.pdbx_description
1 polymer ?
#
loop_
_entity_poly.entity_id
_entity_poly.type
_entity_poly.pdbx_seq_one_letter_code
_entity_poly.pdbx_strand_id
1 'polypeptide(L)'
;MKNKSLALTTLLFTTLTVSTLSMAKSPSWNNIGVGYVSVDIKDSDFEPTGFTFLGSKLINDNVYFHGKYRLVSEEVYDEDIDLSTWNLGLGIRHGLNETTDLFGQVSYLNAEIEYDNTSEDENGYSLGAGVKSMLSDNFEVVVQATRDSLDGESETAFGIAAAFYLNETVSIGAGYQIADDANLLTIDIKAHF
;
A
#
# COMPACT_ATOMS: atom_id res chain seq x y z
N MET A 1 -8.79 -38.37 -53.25
CA MET A 1 -9.01 -38.82 -51.85
C MET A 1 -8.86 -37.62 -50.93
N LYS A 2 -9.98 -37.26 -50.29
CA LYS A 2 -10.21 -36.41 -49.10
C LYS A 2 -9.20 -35.30 -48.73
N ASN A 3 -9.62 -34.07 -49.01
CA ASN A 3 -9.30 -32.87 -48.23
C ASN A 3 -9.82 -33.04 -46.80
N LYS A 4 -9.06 -32.61 -45.79
CA LYS A 4 -9.60 -32.37 -44.44
C LYS A 4 -9.10 -31.01 -43.93
N SER A 5 -10.03 -30.08 -43.81
CA SER A 5 -9.88 -28.79 -43.13
C SER A 5 -10.19 -28.92 -41.64
N LEU A 6 -9.86 -27.84 -40.93
CA LEU A 6 -10.47 -27.34 -39.68
C LEU A 6 -10.01 -27.96 -38.35
N ALA A 7 -9.48 -27.10 -37.48
CA ALA A 7 -10.16 -26.78 -36.23
C ALA A 7 -9.72 -25.38 -35.75
N LEU A 8 -10.66 -24.45 -35.79
CA LEU A 8 -10.59 -23.10 -35.24
C LEU A 8 -10.96 -23.23 -33.75
N THR A 9 -10.03 -22.93 -32.85
CA THR A 9 -10.28 -22.99 -31.40
C THR A 9 -11.08 -21.77 -30.97
N THR A 10 -12.39 -21.92 -30.85
CA THR A 10 -13.30 -20.90 -30.31
C THR A 10 -13.10 -20.80 -28.79
N LEU A 11 -12.61 -19.65 -28.33
CA LEU A 11 -12.55 -19.30 -26.91
C LEU A 11 -13.98 -19.05 -26.41
N LEU A 12 -14.45 -19.90 -25.51
CA LEU A 12 -15.80 -19.83 -24.93
C LEU A 12 -15.84 -18.69 -23.90
N PHE A 13 -16.46 -17.57 -24.25
CA PHE A 13 -16.83 -16.51 -23.31
C PHE A 13 -18.01 -17.03 -22.46
N THR A 14 -17.73 -17.48 -21.25
CA THR A 14 -18.77 -17.73 -20.24
C THR A 14 -19.27 -16.39 -19.71
N THR A 15 -20.46 -16.00 -20.13
CA THR A 15 -21.22 -14.89 -19.55
C THR A 15 -21.66 -15.26 -18.14
N LEU A 16 -21.05 -14.64 -17.12
CA LEU A 16 -21.60 -14.67 -15.76
C LEU A 16 -22.87 -13.83 -15.74
N THR A 17 -23.96 -14.47 -15.33
CA THR A 17 -25.24 -13.84 -15.01
C THR A 17 -25.05 -12.85 -13.86
N VAL A 18 -25.42 -11.59 -14.08
CA VAL A 18 -25.46 -10.53 -13.06
C VAL A 18 -26.59 -10.85 -12.08
N SER A 19 -26.26 -11.50 -10.98
CA SER A 19 -27.08 -11.47 -9.76
C SER A 19 -27.05 -10.04 -9.21
N THR A 20 -28.22 -9.50 -8.91
CA THR A 20 -28.44 -8.14 -8.37
C THR A 20 -27.46 -7.84 -7.24
N LEU A 21 -26.43 -7.04 -7.56
CA LEU A 21 -25.42 -6.59 -6.63
C LEU A 21 -26.08 -5.60 -5.65
N SER A 22 -25.98 -5.87 -4.35
CA SER A 22 -25.84 -4.77 -3.40
C SER A 22 -24.75 -3.87 -3.99
N MET A 23 -25.04 -2.62 -4.32
CA MET A 23 -24.05 -1.74 -4.94
C MET A 23 -22.96 -1.50 -3.92
N ALA A 24 -21.87 -2.25 -4.03
CA ALA A 24 -20.76 -2.12 -3.11
C ALA A 24 -20.19 -0.70 -3.20
N LYS A 25 -19.89 -0.15 -2.02
CA LYS A 25 -19.42 1.22 -1.86
C LYS A 25 -18.11 1.40 -2.65
N SER A 26 -17.87 2.59 -3.19
CA SER A 26 -16.59 2.91 -3.82
C SER A 26 -15.47 3.02 -2.77
N PRO A 27 -14.21 2.68 -3.09
CA PRO A 27 -13.12 2.81 -2.15
C PRO A 27 -12.90 4.25 -1.66
N SER A 28 -12.49 4.41 -0.40
CA SER A 28 -12.26 5.73 0.19
C SER A 28 -10.82 6.20 -0.03
N TRP A 29 -10.67 7.44 -0.53
CA TRP A 29 -9.38 8.11 -0.76
C TRP A 29 -9.14 9.31 0.16
N ASN A 30 -10.06 9.52 1.10
CA ASN A 30 -10.00 10.57 2.11
C ASN A 30 -9.92 9.90 3.46
N ASN A 31 -8.74 9.90 4.04
CA ASN A 31 -8.53 9.29 5.35
C ASN A 31 -7.30 9.85 6.05
N ILE A 32 -7.31 9.69 7.35
CA ILE A 32 -6.13 9.77 8.20
C ILE A 32 -6.11 8.53 9.09
N GLY A 33 -4.93 8.01 9.37
CA GLY A 33 -4.78 6.80 10.15
C GLY A 33 -3.50 6.80 10.96
N VAL A 34 -3.54 5.94 11.97
CA VAL A 34 -2.40 5.57 12.79
C VAL A 34 -2.34 4.05 12.84
N GLY A 35 -1.13 3.50 12.92
CA GLY A 35 -0.93 2.07 13.02
C GLY A 35 0.33 1.73 13.79
N TYR A 36 0.44 0.45 14.10
CA TYR A 36 1.65 -0.18 14.62
C TYR A 36 2.27 -1.02 13.52
N VAL A 37 3.59 -0.96 13.40
CA VAL A 37 4.36 -1.64 12.35
C VAL A 37 5.50 -2.43 12.99
N SER A 38 5.75 -3.61 12.44
CA SER A 38 6.95 -4.40 12.67
C SER A 38 7.68 -4.53 11.34
N VAL A 39 8.98 -4.31 11.39
CA VAL A 39 9.90 -4.46 10.26
C VAL A 39 10.77 -5.68 10.56
N ASP A 40 10.89 -6.56 9.60
CA ASP A 40 11.71 -7.76 9.63
C ASP A 40 12.81 -7.56 8.59
N ILE A 41 14.02 -7.22 9.05
CA ILE A 41 15.17 -6.98 8.18
C ILE A 41 15.78 -8.33 7.79
N LYS A 42 15.86 -8.58 6.49
CA LYS A 42 16.39 -9.85 6.00
C LYS A 42 17.86 -10.01 6.36
N ASP A 43 18.23 -11.25 6.65
CA ASP A 43 19.60 -11.63 7.02
C ASP A 43 20.14 -10.91 8.27
N SER A 44 19.23 -10.40 9.13
CA SER A 44 19.53 -9.75 10.40
C SER A 44 18.58 -10.26 11.50
N ASP A 45 19.03 -10.20 12.76
CA ASP A 45 18.16 -10.43 13.94
C ASP A 45 17.46 -9.13 14.39
N PHE A 46 17.65 -8.04 13.65
CA PHE A 46 17.08 -6.73 13.92
C PHE A 46 15.66 -6.63 13.34
N GLU A 47 14.66 -6.57 14.23
CA GLU A 47 13.23 -6.55 13.96
C GLU A 47 12.53 -5.33 14.61
N PRO A 48 12.81 -4.08 14.19
CA PRO A 48 12.33 -2.90 14.89
C PRO A 48 10.82 -2.72 14.74
N THR A 49 10.23 -2.15 15.79
CA THR A 49 8.78 -1.95 15.86
C THR A 49 8.44 -0.53 16.24
N GLY A 50 7.24 -0.07 15.88
CA GLY A 50 6.81 1.26 16.24
C GLY A 50 5.55 1.71 15.53
N PHE A 51 5.45 3.01 15.28
CA PHE A 51 4.22 3.65 14.83
C PHE A 51 4.32 4.14 13.38
N THR A 52 3.17 4.15 12.72
CA THR A 52 3.00 4.75 11.40
C THR A 52 1.79 5.68 11.41
N PHE A 53 1.94 6.85 10.80
CA PHE A 53 0.87 7.79 10.50
C PHE A 53 0.71 7.84 9.00
N LEU A 54 -0.52 7.79 8.52
CA LEU A 54 -0.81 7.75 7.09
C LEU A 54 -2.03 8.59 6.78
N GLY A 55 -2.09 9.14 5.58
CA GLY A 55 -3.25 9.88 5.14
C GLY A 55 -3.28 10.08 3.64
N SER A 56 -4.49 10.27 3.15
CA SER A 56 -4.75 10.62 1.75
C SER A 56 -5.96 11.54 1.66
N LYS A 57 -5.98 12.38 0.64
CA LYS A 57 -7.10 13.28 0.36
C LYS A 57 -7.22 13.56 -1.13
N LEU A 58 -8.43 13.39 -1.66
CA LEU A 58 -8.79 13.81 -3.00
C LEU A 58 -8.69 15.34 -3.12
N ILE A 59 -7.93 15.78 -4.11
CA ILE A 59 -7.87 17.17 -4.58
C ILE A 59 -9.03 17.42 -5.55
N ASN A 60 -9.34 16.43 -6.37
CA ASN A 60 -10.51 16.35 -7.24
C ASN A 60 -10.93 14.88 -7.39
N ASP A 61 -11.84 14.57 -8.30
CA ASP A 61 -12.39 13.22 -8.46
C ASP A 61 -11.33 12.14 -8.75
N ASN A 62 -10.20 12.49 -9.35
CA ASN A 62 -9.16 11.55 -9.78
C ASN A 62 -7.79 11.79 -9.17
N VAL A 63 -7.46 12.99 -8.71
CA VAL A 63 -6.14 13.33 -8.17
C VAL A 63 -6.22 13.39 -6.66
N TYR A 64 -5.29 12.73 -5.98
CA TYR A 64 -5.17 12.77 -4.53
C TYR A 64 -3.75 13.17 -4.10
N PHE A 65 -3.67 13.78 -2.94
CA PHE A 65 -2.43 13.90 -2.18
C PHE A 65 -2.35 12.76 -1.16
N HIS A 66 -1.15 12.28 -0.86
CA HIS A 66 -0.93 11.30 0.19
C HIS A 66 0.35 11.59 0.99
N GLY A 67 0.39 11.04 2.20
CA GLY A 67 1.59 11.07 3.03
C GLY A 67 1.62 9.90 4.00
N LYS A 68 2.85 9.53 4.38
CA LYS A 68 3.11 8.53 5.40
C LYS A 68 4.32 8.97 6.22
N TYR A 69 4.28 8.78 7.52
CA TYR A 69 5.41 8.92 8.43
C TYR A 69 5.50 7.69 9.31
N ARG A 70 6.69 7.14 9.48
CA ARG A 70 6.95 5.95 10.27
C ARG A 70 8.13 6.20 11.19
N LEU A 71 8.00 5.71 12.40
CA LEU A 71 8.99 5.71 13.48
C LEU A 71 9.05 4.28 14.01
N VAL A 72 10.18 3.61 13.87
CA VAL A 72 10.41 2.29 14.48
C VAL A 72 11.74 2.28 15.21
N SER A 73 11.83 1.49 16.26
CA SER A 73 13.04 1.39 17.05
C SER A 73 13.26 -0.02 17.58
N GLU A 74 14.50 -0.31 17.91
CA GLU A 74 14.91 -1.53 18.61
C GLU A 74 16.18 -1.29 19.42
N GLU A 75 16.25 -1.95 20.57
CA GLU A 75 17.40 -1.92 21.47
C GLU A 75 18.39 -3.03 21.10
N VAL A 76 19.61 -2.65 20.73
CA VAL A 76 20.70 -3.55 20.37
C VAL A 76 21.90 -3.25 21.28
N TYR A 77 22.33 -4.23 22.08
CA TYR A 77 23.44 -4.08 23.04
C TYR A 77 23.31 -2.89 24.01
N ASP A 78 22.13 -2.68 24.60
CA ASP A 78 21.79 -1.56 25.50
C ASP A 78 21.80 -0.17 24.81
N GLU A 79 21.77 -0.12 23.47
CA GLU A 79 21.70 1.11 22.67
C GLU A 79 20.46 1.08 21.76
N ASP A 80 19.72 2.20 21.73
CA ASP A 80 18.54 2.35 20.87
C ASP A 80 18.96 2.72 19.44
N ILE A 81 18.47 1.96 18.46
CA ILE A 81 18.55 2.32 17.04
C ILE A 81 17.18 2.79 16.60
N ASP A 82 17.09 4.06 16.22
CA ASP A 82 15.86 4.71 15.76
C ASP A 82 15.86 4.85 14.24
N LEU A 83 14.74 4.48 13.62
CA LEU A 83 14.53 4.55 12.18
C LEU A 83 13.28 5.38 11.88
N SER A 84 13.48 6.48 11.16
CA SER A 84 12.39 7.35 10.72
C SER A 84 12.29 7.34 9.20
N THR A 85 11.07 7.23 8.68
CA THR A 85 10.82 7.36 7.23
C THR A 85 9.58 8.18 6.98
N TRP A 86 9.64 9.15 6.08
CA TRP A 86 8.46 9.86 5.61
C TRP A 86 8.37 9.90 4.10
N ASN A 87 7.15 9.99 3.59
CA ASN A 87 6.89 10.33 2.21
C ASN A 87 5.70 11.27 2.06
N LEU A 88 5.76 12.11 1.04
CA LEU A 88 4.68 13.01 0.63
C LEU A 88 4.60 13.02 -0.89
N GLY A 89 3.39 12.89 -1.42
CA GLY A 89 3.21 12.64 -2.84
C GLY A 89 1.83 12.94 -3.39
N LEU A 90 1.74 12.75 -4.70
CA LEU A 90 0.52 12.88 -5.48
C LEU A 90 0.24 11.56 -6.17
N GLY A 91 -1.03 11.24 -6.31
CA GLY A 91 -1.48 10.11 -7.10
C GLY A 91 -2.69 10.43 -7.96
N ILE A 92 -2.88 9.57 -8.93
CA ILE A 92 -4.05 9.53 -9.79
C ILE A 92 -4.79 8.22 -9.54
N ARG A 93 -6.11 8.30 -9.46
CA ARG A 93 -7.01 7.16 -9.40
C ARG A 93 -7.95 7.14 -10.60
N HIS A 94 -8.27 5.94 -11.05
CA HIS A 94 -9.24 5.68 -12.10
C HIS A 94 -10.16 4.55 -11.68
N GLY A 95 -11.46 4.85 -11.54
CA GLY A 95 -12.47 3.84 -11.24
C GLY A 95 -12.68 2.92 -12.44
N LEU A 96 -12.23 1.67 -12.33
CA LEU A 96 -12.52 0.63 -13.32
C LEU A 96 -13.98 0.23 -13.31
N ASN A 97 -14.57 0.23 -12.12
CA ASN A 97 -15.98 0.03 -11.86
C ASN A 97 -16.34 0.73 -10.54
N GLU A 98 -17.57 0.56 -10.06
CA GLU A 98 -18.07 1.23 -8.86
C GLU A 98 -17.33 0.86 -7.57
N THR A 99 -16.68 -0.31 -7.53
CA THR A 99 -16.04 -0.86 -6.33
C THR A 99 -14.52 -0.93 -6.44
N THR A 100 -13.95 -0.72 -7.63
CA THR A 100 -12.55 -0.97 -7.94
C THR A 100 -11.90 0.23 -8.60
N ASP A 101 -10.87 0.76 -7.97
CA ASP A 101 -10.01 1.81 -8.50
C ASP A 101 -8.62 1.25 -8.85
N LEU A 102 -8.11 1.61 -10.03
CA LEU A 102 -6.67 1.58 -10.29
C LEU A 102 -6.06 2.88 -9.79
N PHE A 103 -4.79 2.82 -9.39
CA PHE A 103 -4.05 4.02 -9.06
C PHE A 103 -2.58 3.95 -9.46
N GLY A 104 -2.01 5.12 -9.64
CA GLY A 104 -0.57 5.34 -9.76
C GLY A 104 -0.18 6.56 -8.94
N GLN A 105 1.00 6.54 -8.32
CA GLN A 105 1.44 7.60 -7.42
C GLN A 105 2.94 7.83 -7.50
N VAL A 106 3.34 9.05 -7.18
CA VAL A 106 4.73 9.47 -7.03
C VAL A 106 4.89 10.24 -5.73
N SER A 107 5.97 10.02 -5.02
CA SER A 107 6.27 10.75 -3.80
C SER A 107 7.75 11.04 -3.66
N TYR A 108 8.06 12.16 -3.01
CA TYR A 108 9.36 12.34 -2.39
C TYR A 108 9.36 11.58 -1.06
N LEU A 109 10.48 10.96 -0.73
CA LEU A 109 10.65 10.25 0.54
C LEU A 109 12.03 10.52 1.12
N ASN A 110 12.12 10.38 2.44
CA ASN A 110 13.36 10.47 3.17
C ASN A 110 13.37 9.39 4.25
N ALA A 111 14.56 8.86 4.50
CA ALA A 111 14.85 7.86 5.51
C ALA A 111 15.97 8.41 6.38
N GLU A 112 15.85 8.24 7.69
CA GLU A 112 16.85 8.66 8.67
C GLU A 112 17.09 7.50 9.63
N ILE A 113 18.36 7.25 9.92
CA ILE A 113 18.83 6.31 10.92
C ILE A 113 19.54 7.12 12.01
N GLU A 114 19.13 6.97 13.25
CA GLU A 114 19.78 7.58 14.41
C GLU A 114 20.35 6.49 15.32
N TYR A 115 21.64 6.61 15.65
CA TYR A 115 22.38 5.71 16.51
C TYR A 115 23.49 6.48 17.26
N ASP A 116 23.57 6.30 18.58
CA ASP A 116 24.54 6.95 19.48
C ASP A 116 24.75 8.46 19.20
N ASN A 117 23.65 9.23 19.15
CA ASN A 117 23.63 10.68 18.86
C ASN A 117 24.20 11.09 17.49
N THR A 118 24.38 10.13 16.58
CA THR A 118 24.72 10.36 15.18
C THR A 118 23.50 10.02 14.33
N SER A 119 23.15 10.91 13.39
CA SER A 119 22.12 10.60 12.40
C SER A 119 22.67 10.68 10.98
N GLU A 120 22.21 9.74 10.16
CA GLU A 120 22.43 9.72 8.72
C GLU A 120 21.07 9.72 8.01
N ASP A 121 20.90 10.62 7.05
CA ASP A 121 19.67 10.77 6.29
C ASP A 121 19.89 10.59 4.79
N GLU A 122 18.92 9.94 4.16
CA GLU A 122 18.89 9.71 2.73
C GLU A 122 17.59 10.24 2.15
N ASN A 123 17.70 10.78 0.94
CA ASN A 123 16.59 11.42 0.25
C ASN A 123 16.33 10.71 -1.08
N GLY A 124 15.07 10.65 -1.48
CA GLY A 124 14.68 9.80 -2.58
C GLY A 124 13.29 10.05 -3.15
N TYR A 125 12.92 9.18 -4.07
CA TYR A 125 11.63 9.20 -4.74
C TYR A 125 11.03 7.80 -4.79
N SER A 126 9.70 7.72 -4.70
CA SER A 126 8.94 6.48 -4.90
C SER A 126 8.02 6.62 -6.09
N LEU A 127 7.93 5.56 -6.89
CA LEU A 127 6.90 5.35 -7.90
C LEU A 127 6.07 4.14 -7.49
N GLY A 128 4.75 4.30 -7.41
CA GLY A 128 3.83 3.23 -7.03
C GLY A 128 2.68 3.06 -8.01
N ALA A 129 2.18 1.84 -8.12
CA ALA A 129 0.94 1.55 -8.82
C ALA A 129 0.21 0.38 -8.15
N GLY A 130 -1.11 0.36 -8.25
CA GLY A 130 -1.89 -0.69 -7.61
C GLY A 130 -3.37 -0.69 -7.95
N VAL A 131 -4.06 -1.57 -7.27
CA VAL A 131 -5.51 -1.76 -7.32
C VAL A 131 -6.06 -1.64 -5.92
N LYS A 132 -7.16 -0.92 -5.77
CA LYS A 132 -7.88 -0.72 -4.52
C LYS A 132 -9.34 -1.07 -4.75
N SER A 133 -9.86 -2.07 -4.03
CA SER A 133 -11.18 -2.63 -4.30
C SER A 133 -11.98 -2.88 -3.03
N MET A 134 -13.25 -2.50 -3.04
CA MET A 134 -14.25 -2.94 -2.08
C MET A 134 -14.79 -4.30 -2.54
N LEU A 135 -14.47 -5.36 -1.79
CA LEU A 135 -14.95 -6.73 -2.07
C LEU A 135 -16.34 -6.98 -1.46
N SER A 136 -16.70 -6.21 -0.43
CA SER A 136 -18.05 -6.05 0.11
C SER A 136 -18.24 -4.62 0.61
N ASP A 137 -19.44 -4.26 1.05
CA ASP A 137 -19.77 -2.92 1.57
C ASP A 137 -18.89 -2.48 2.76
N ASN A 138 -18.23 -3.44 3.43
CA ASN A 138 -17.42 -3.22 4.61
C ASN A 138 -16.01 -3.85 4.54
N PHE A 139 -15.58 -4.39 3.39
CA PHE A 139 -14.27 -5.03 3.26
C PHE A 139 -13.54 -4.51 2.03
N GLU A 140 -12.42 -3.82 2.27
CA GLU A 140 -11.54 -3.24 1.27
C GLU A 140 -10.24 -4.04 1.18
N VAL A 141 -9.74 -4.23 -0.02
CA VAL A 141 -8.41 -4.80 -0.29
C VAL A 141 -7.63 -3.88 -1.20
N VAL A 142 -6.36 -3.68 -0.88
CA VAL A 142 -5.38 -2.97 -1.68
C VAL A 142 -4.25 -3.91 -2.02
N VAL A 143 -3.84 -3.94 -3.29
CA VAL A 143 -2.61 -4.58 -3.76
C VAL A 143 -1.81 -3.54 -4.52
N GLN A 144 -0.53 -3.41 -4.20
CA GLN A 144 0.35 -2.41 -4.83
C GLN A 144 1.76 -2.94 -5.05
N ALA A 145 2.44 -2.34 -6.02
CA ALA A 145 3.89 -2.42 -6.17
C ALA A 145 4.47 -1.01 -6.07
N THR A 146 5.60 -0.88 -5.40
CA THR A 146 6.37 0.37 -5.31
C THR A 146 7.79 0.13 -5.75
N ARG A 147 8.40 1.15 -6.34
CA ARG A 147 9.82 1.21 -6.59
C ARG A 147 10.36 2.47 -5.96
N ASP A 148 11.17 2.28 -4.92
CA ASP A 148 11.73 3.35 -4.10
C ASP A 148 13.18 3.51 -4.53
N SER A 149 13.65 4.75 -4.66
CA SER A 149 15.05 5.04 -4.93
C SER A 149 15.58 6.04 -3.92
N LEU A 150 16.57 5.61 -3.16
CA LEU A 150 17.26 6.31 -2.08
C LEU A 150 18.75 6.35 -2.45
N ASP A 151 19.33 7.54 -2.44
CA ASP A 151 20.74 7.81 -2.82
C ASP A 151 21.24 7.09 -4.09
N GLY A 152 20.35 6.87 -5.07
CA GLY A 152 20.67 6.20 -6.34
C GLY A 152 20.62 4.68 -6.32
N GLU A 153 20.44 4.06 -5.15
CA GLU A 153 20.01 2.68 -5.04
C GLU A 153 18.49 2.58 -5.24
N SER A 154 17.99 1.42 -5.65
CA SER A 154 16.55 1.25 -5.89
C SER A 154 16.07 -0.11 -5.43
N GLU A 155 14.97 -0.10 -4.69
CA GLU A 155 14.31 -1.28 -4.16
C GLU A 155 12.91 -1.40 -4.76
N THR A 156 12.46 -2.64 -5.01
CA THR A 156 11.06 -2.90 -5.38
C THR A 156 10.34 -3.60 -4.24
N ALA A 157 9.15 -3.12 -3.90
CA ALA A 157 8.30 -3.74 -2.89
C ALA A 157 6.92 -4.09 -3.43
N PHE A 158 6.33 -5.16 -2.91
CA PHE A 158 4.95 -5.58 -3.16
C PHE A 158 4.18 -5.58 -1.85
N GLY A 159 3.01 -4.94 -1.84
CA GLY A 159 2.17 -4.81 -0.67
C GLY A 159 0.77 -5.34 -0.91
N ILE A 160 0.20 -5.99 0.11
CA ILE A 160 -1.22 -6.29 0.21
C ILE A 160 -1.74 -5.78 1.55
N ALA A 161 -2.90 -5.12 1.54
CA ALA A 161 -3.58 -4.69 2.75
C ALA A 161 -5.08 -4.97 2.65
N ALA A 162 -5.69 -5.26 3.78
CA ALA A 162 -7.13 -5.41 3.92
C ALA A 162 -7.63 -4.49 5.03
N ALA A 163 -8.80 -3.89 4.84
CA ALA A 163 -9.45 -3.05 5.83
C ALA A 163 -10.92 -3.46 6.01
N PHE A 164 -11.34 -3.59 7.26
CA PHE A 164 -12.73 -3.82 7.64
C PHE A 164 -13.33 -2.52 8.18
N TYR A 165 -14.38 -2.04 7.52
CA TYR A 165 -15.13 -0.85 7.93
C TYR A 165 -16.06 -1.20 9.08
N LEU A 166 -15.79 -0.60 10.25
CA LEU A 166 -16.66 -0.69 11.41
C LEU A 166 -17.94 0.13 11.19
N ASN A 167 -17.83 1.20 10.42
CA ASN A 167 -18.90 2.07 9.95
C ASN A 167 -18.38 2.90 8.77
N GLU A 168 -19.16 3.89 8.30
CA GLU A 168 -18.77 4.71 7.15
C GLU A 168 -17.54 5.60 7.37
N THR A 169 -17.18 5.88 8.62
CA THR A 169 -16.12 6.83 9.01
C THR A 169 -14.91 6.16 9.67
N VAL A 170 -14.97 4.88 10.02
CA VAL A 170 -13.88 4.18 10.73
C VAL A 170 -13.65 2.79 10.16
N SER A 171 -12.38 2.46 9.90
CA SER A 171 -11.92 1.11 9.56
C SER A 171 -10.77 0.65 10.44
N ILE A 172 -10.64 -0.67 10.58
CA ILE A 172 -9.43 -1.33 11.07
C ILE A 172 -8.76 -2.09 9.94
N GLY A 173 -7.45 -2.08 9.86
CA GLY A 173 -6.70 -2.66 8.75
C GLY A 173 -5.51 -3.50 9.19
N ALA A 174 -5.10 -4.41 8.30
CA ALA A 174 -3.84 -5.11 8.38
C ALA A 174 -3.19 -5.13 7.00
N GLY A 175 -1.87 -5.01 6.95
CA GLY A 175 -1.11 -5.03 5.70
C GLY A 175 0.22 -5.74 5.85
N TYR A 176 0.66 -6.35 4.76
CA TYR A 176 1.96 -6.98 4.65
C TYR A 176 2.66 -6.48 3.38
N GLN A 177 3.93 -6.10 3.52
CA GLN A 177 4.78 -5.66 2.42
C GLN A 177 6.04 -6.53 2.40
N ILE A 178 6.39 -7.01 1.21
CA ILE A 178 7.67 -7.67 0.94
C ILE A 178 8.52 -6.71 0.09
N ALA A 179 9.76 -6.51 0.49
CA ALA A 179 10.76 -5.77 -0.30
C ALA A 179 12.02 -6.62 -0.43
N ASP A 180 13.09 -6.10 -1.02
CA ASP A 180 14.34 -6.87 -1.18
C ASP A 180 15.08 -6.97 0.14
N ASP A 181 15.09 -5.89 0.93
CA ASP A 181 15.87 -5.78 2.17
C ASP A 181 15.04 -6.05 3.43
N ALA A 182 13.73 -5.73 3.41
CA ALA A 182 12.88 -5.91 4.59
C ALA A 182 11.44 -6.31 4.26
N ASN A 183 10.81 -7.03 5.19
CA ASN A 183 9.37 -7.28 5.21
C ASN A 183 8.70 -6.41 6.28
N LEU A 184 7.47 -5.97 6.04
CA LEU A 184 6.74 -5.14 6.99
C LEU A 184 5.35 -5.70 7.25
N LEU A 185 4.99 -5.84 8.52
CA LEU A 185 3.63 -6.10 8.97
C LEU A 185 3.05 -4.83 9.60
N THR A 186 1.86 -4.43 9.20
CA THR A 186 1.18 -3.24 9.75
C THR A 186 -0.21 -3.61 10.22
N ILE A 187 -0.62 -3.06 11.37
CA ILE A 187 -2.01 -3.04 11.84
C ILE A 187 -2.39 -1.57 12.04
N ASP A 188 -3.53 -1.15 11.51
CA ASP A 188 -3.92 0.26 11.51
C ASP A 188 -5.39 0.50 11.84
N ILE A 189 -5.69 1.74 12.22
CA ILE A 189 -7.04 2.27 12.32
C ILE A 189 -7.09 3.57 11.50
N LYS A 190 -8.13 3.73 10.69
CA LYS A 190 -8.32 4.91 9.83
C LYS A 190 -9.66 5.56 10.10
N ALA A 191 -9.65 6.89 10.11
CA ALA A 191 -10.83 7.74 10.03
C ALA A 191 -11.03 8.22 8.59
N HIS A 192 -12.25 8.15 8.07
CA HIS A 192 -12.64 8.50 6.71
C HIS A 192 -13.58 9.73 6.71
N PHE A 193 -13.47 10.58 5.69
CA PHE A 193 -14.22 11.84 5.58
C PHE A 193 -14.56 12.28 4.15
#